data_AF-A0A952WUI4-F1
#
_entry.id   AF-A0A952WUI4-F1
#
_cell.length_a   1.000
_cell.length_b   1.000
_cell.length_c   1.000
_cell.angle_alpha   90.00
_cell.angle_beta   90.00
_cell.angle_gamma   90.00
#
_symmetry.space_group_name_H-M   'P 1'
#
loop_
_entity.id
_entity.type
_entity.pdbx_description
1 polymer ?
#
loop_
_entity_poly.entity_id
_entity_poly.type
_entity_poly.pdbx_seq_one_letter_code
_entity_poly.pdbx_strand_id
1 'polypeptide(L)'
;MVGKARYGRGGFTLIELLIVIAIVALLVAILLPALSEARRAARRVICAANQQQLGIAEQNYATDFTDKCASFTWKKNVDYGFGGAAGNATQAAANQAIDILRRRADRTDLQPITGWIPHVLYSHLVLNDYLQQRLPEPTMACPEDRIRRKWQTGIRTALNNGNTDWYNYTDGENPGDNSNNGQRWPYSATYSFVPSSWSPDRFVSVGGVTIPTVYQAQYHYLWFVPGDTATTVLGNRKFSDVNFPSQKVMTYEMNDYHSRKNRSLYHAYTNAKAELLFFDGSVRILETKDGNRGFNPATPASPNPTTYLYAPNLAWEPPCRNSAVQQETVTGYYRWTRAGLKGIDFGGGEIR
;
A
#
# COMPACT_ATOMS: atom_id res chain seq x y z
N MET A 1 -2.69 -23.68 -80.11
CA MET A 1 -1.63 -24.23 -79.24
C MET A 1 -1.18 -23.12 -78.31
N VAL A 2 -1.46 -23.23 -77.01
CA VAL A 2 -0.96 -22.27 -75.99
C VAL A 2 -0.10 -23.07 -75.02
N GLY A 3 1.21 -22.87 -75.08
CA GLY A 3 2.18 -23.52 -74.19
C GLY A 3 2.12 -22.88 -72.80
N LYS A 4 1.68 -23.64 -71.79
CA LYS A 4 1.82 -23.25 -70.38
C LYS A 4 3.29 -23.36 -69.99
N ALA A 5 3.96 -22.22 -69.79
CA ALA A 5 5.26 -22.16 -69.16
C ALA A 5 5.17 -22.73 -67.73
N ARG A 6 5.85 -23.84 -67.46
CA ARG A 6 6.02 -24.36 -66.10
C ARG A 6 7.11 -23.52 -65.43
N TYR A 7 6.72 -22.61 -64.54
CA TYR A 7 7.66 -22.01 -63.59
C TYR A 7 8.22 -23.13 -62.72
N GLY A 8 9.51 -23.42 -62.87
CA GLY A 8 10.22 -24.35 -62.00
C GLY A 8 10.05 -23.90 -60.55
N ARG A 9 9.52 -24.78 -59.69
CA ARG A 9 9.48 -24.53 -58.25
C ARG A 9 10.93 -24.54 -57.76
N GLY A 10 11.50 -23.35 -57.56
CA GLY A 10 12.80 -23.20 -56.91
C GLY A 10 12.73 -23.82 -55.51
N GLY A 11 13.59 -24.80 -55.23
CA GLY A 11 13.75 -25.34 -53.90
C GLY A 11 14.39 -24.30 -53.00
N PHE A 12 13.81 -24.08 -51.82
CA PHE A 12 14.35 -23.17 -50.82
C PHE A 12 15.70 -23.70 -50.33
N THR A 13 16.76 -22.90 -50.42
CA THR A 13 18.10 -23.31 -50.00
C THR A 13 18.26 -23.14 -48.48
N LEU A 14 19.10 -23.97 -47.85
CA LEU A 14 19.41 -23.85 -46.42
C LEU A 14 19.98 -22.47 -46.05
N ILE A 15 20.73 -21.86 -46.97
CA ILE A 15 21.34 -20.54 -46.75
C ILE A 15 20.30 -19.42 -46.72
N GLU A 16 19.27 -19.47 -47.57
CA GLU A 16 18.16 -18.51 -47.56
C GLU A 16 17.39 -18.58 -46.23
N LEU A 17 17.14 -19.79 -45.72
CA LEU A 17 16.50 -19.97 -44.41
C LEU A 17 17.34 -19.41 -43.28
N LEU A 18 18.65 -19.67 -43.31
CA LEU A 18 19.58 -19.23 -42.28
C LEU A 18 19.68 -17.70 -42.20
N ILE A 19 19.74 -17.04 -43.36
CA ILE A 19 19.78 -15.56 -43.42
C ILE A 19 18.50 -14.96 -42.84
N VAL A 20 17.32 -15.52 -43.17
CA VAL A 20 16.05 -15.03 -42.65
C VAL A 20 15.99 -15.16 -41.13
N ILE A 21 16.36 -16.31 -40.59
CA ILE A 21 16.38 -16.51 -39.13
C ILE A 21 17.38 -15.56 -38.47
N ALA A 22 18.56 -15.35 -39.07
CA ALA A 22 19.57 -14.41 -38.55
C ALA A 22 19.04 -12.98 -38.49
N ILE A 23 18.36 -12.52 -39.54
CA ILE A 23 17.76 -11.17 -39.58
C ILE A 23 16.65 -11.05 -38.55
N VAL A 24 15.75 -12.04 -38.45
CA VAL A 24 14.66 -12.04 -37.44
C VAL A 24 15.24 -12.02 -36.02
N ALA A 25 16.27 -12.83 -35.74
CA ALA A 25 16.93 -12.86 -34.44
C ALA A 25 17.54 -11.51 -34.08
N LEU A 26 18.20 -10.84 -35.03
CA LEU A 26 18.76 -9.49 -34.84
C LEU A 26 17.67 -8.45 -34.55
N LEU A 27 16.58 -8.45 -35.33
CA LEU A 27 15.46 -7.53 -35.13
C LEU A 27 14.81 -7.74 -33.76
N VAL A 28 14.55 -8.99 -33.37
CA VAL A 28 13.97 -9.33 -32.06
C VAL A 28 14.90 -8.94 -30.91
N ALA A 29 16.22 -9.13 -31.05
CA ALA A 29 17.20 -8.75 -30.04
C ALA A 29 17.17 -7.24 -29.73
N ILE A 30 16.90 -6.40 -30.72
CA ILE A 30 16.77 -4.94 -30.55
C ILE A 30 15.40 -4.57 -29.98
N LEU A 31 14.33 -5.30 -30.35
CA LEU A 31 12.95 -5.00 -29.94
C LEU A 31 12.61 -5.45 -28.51
N LEU A 32 13.15 -6.57 -28.02
CA LEU A 32 12.79 -7.13 -26.70
C LEU A 32 13.15 -6.20 -25.52
N PRO A 33 14.33 -5.54 -25.47
CA PRO A 33 14.65 -4.58 -24.41
C PRO A 33 13.67 -3.40 -24.40
N ALA A 34 13.40 -2.82 -25.56
CA ALA A 34 12.48 -1.69 -25.70
C ALA A 34 11.05 -2.03 -25.25
N LEU A 35 10.56 -3.22 -25.61
CA LEU A 35 9.24 -3.68 -25.18
C LEU A 35 9.15 -3.88 -23.65
N SER A 36 10.23 -4.37 -23.03
CA SER A 36 10.31 -4.54 -21.57
C SER A 36 10.20 -3.19 -20.85
N GLU A 37 10.92 -2.18 -21.33
CA GLU A 37 10.87 -0.83 -20.79
C GLU A 37 9.51 -0.16 -21.01
N ALA A 38 8.92 -0.32 -22.19
CA ALA A 38 7.58 0.18 -22.50
C ALA A 38 6.52 -0.41 -21.57
N ARG A 39 6.55 -1.74 -21.32
CA ARG A 39 5.64 -2.40 -20.37
C ARG A 39 5.80 -1.88 -18.96
N ARG A 40 7.03 -1.61 -18.53
CA ARG A 40 7.32 -1.06 -17.20
C ARG A 40 6.81 0.37 -17.05
N ALA A 41 6.99 1.20 -18.08
CA ALA A 41 6.43 2.55 -18.13
C ALA A 41 4.90 2.51 -18.08
N ALA A 42 4.26 1.62 -18.85
CA ALA A 42 2.81 1.44 -18.82
C ALA A 42 2.30 1.03 -17.42
N ARG A 43 2.97 0.10 -16.75
CA ARG A 43 2.63 -0.30 -15.37
C ARG A 43 2.75 0.84 -14.37
N ARG A 44 3.76 1.71 -14.54
CA ARG A 44 3.90 2.93 -13.73
C ARG A 44 2.71 3.88 -13.94
N VAL A 45 2.31 4.09 -15.19
CA VAL A 45 1.12 4.92 -15.50
C VAL A 45 -0.15 4.34 -14.86
N ILE A 46 -0.32 3.02 -14.90
CA ILE A 46 -1.44 2.34 -14.22
C ILE A 46 -1.36 2.54 -12.71
N CYS A 47 -0.17 2.43 -12.11
CA CYS A 47 0.02 2.64 -10.68
C CYS A 47 -0.37 4.06 -10.24
N ALA A 48 0.10 5.07 -10.99
CA ALA A 48 -0.28 6.46 -10.76
C ALA A 48 -1.79 6.69 -10.94
N ALA A 49 -2.40 6.07 -11.96
CA ALA A 49 -3.85 6.14 -12.18
C ALA A 49 -4.64 5.49 -11.03
N ASN A 50 -4.18 4.36 -10.49
CA ASN A 50 -4.79 3.73 -9.32
C ASN A 50 -4.75 4.66 -8.09
N GLN A 51 -3.60 5.31 -7.82
CA GLN A 51 -3.50 6.30 -6.75
C GLN A 51 -4.40 7.51 -6.99
N GLN A 52 -4.49 8.01 -8.22
CA GLN A 52 -5.40 9.11 -8.55
C GLN A 52 -6.87 8.73 -8.31
N GLN A 53 -7.28 7.51 -8.67
CA GLN A 53 -8.62 6.99 -8.38
C GLN A 53 -8.89 6.88 -6.87
N LEU A 54 -7.89 6.45 -6.09
CA LEU A 54 -7.96 6.49 -4.62
C LEU A 54 -8.18 7.91 -4.10
N GLY A 55 -7.47 8.90 -4.65
CA GLY A 55 -7.64 10.30 -4.25
C GLY A 55 -9.03 10.86 -4.57
N ILE A 56 -9.58 10.51 -5.72
CA ILE A 56 -10.95 10.87 -6.10
C ILE A 56 -11.96 10.20 -5.17
N ALA A 57 -11.78 8.90 -4.88
CA ALA A 57 -12.66 8.18 -3.96
C ALA A 57 -12.66 8.79 -2.56
N GLU A 58 -11.49 9.20 -2.07
CA GLU A 58 -11.33 9.88 -0.79
C GLU A 58 -12.02 11.25 -0.76
N GLN A 59 -11.89 12.06 -1.82
CA GLN A 59 -12.56 13.37 -1.91
C GLN A 59 -14.09 13.24 -1.97
N ASN A 60 -14.59 12.24 -2.70
CA ASN A 60 -16.02 11.91 -2.72
C ASN A 60 -16.51 11.49 -1.34
N TYR A 61 -15.75 10.61 -0.66
CA TYR A 61 -16.05 10.23 0.71
C TYR A 61 -16.05 11.43 1.65
N ALA A 62 -15.06 12.32 1.59
CA ALA A 62 -15.02 13.52 2.42
C ALA A 62 -16.24 14.41 2.18
N THR A 63 -16.67 14.57 0.94
CA THR A 63 -17.87 15.34 0.57
C THR A 63 -19.12 14.77 1.25
N ASP A 64 -19.29 13.45 1.24
CA ASP A 64 -20.48 12.79 1.81
C ASP A 64 -20.42 12.66 3.34
N PHE A 65 -19.23 12.56 3.93
CA PHE A 65 -19.02 12.24 5.36
C PHE A 65 -18.54 13.42 6.21
N THR A 66 -19.06 14.63 5.93
CA THR A 66 -18.76 15.84 6.72
C THR A 66 -17.26 16.16 6.76
N ASP A 67 -16.65 16.15 5.58
CA ASP A 67 -15.24 16.49 5.33
C ASP A 67 -14.23 15.53 6.00
N LYS A 68 -14.67 14.34 6.40
CA LYS A 68 -13.80 13.37 7.08
C LYS A 68 -12.93 12.60 6.08
N CYS A 69 -11.67 12.38 6.45
CA CYS A 69 -10.84 11.35 5.81
C CYS A 69 -11.46 9.97 6.05
N ALA A 70 -11.38 9.09 5.06
CA ALA A 70 -11.85 7.72 5.16
C ALA A 70 -11.02 6.97 6.20
N SER A 71 -11.73 6.44 7.19
CA SER A 71 -11.16 5.71 8.31
C SER A 71 -12.26 4.87 8.94
N PHE A 72 -11.86 3.86 9.72
CA PHE A 72 -12.82 3.01 10.42
C PHE A 72 -13.63 3.87 11.41
N THR A 73 -14.95 3.74 11.34
CA THR A 73 -15.93 4.56 12.06
C THR A 73 -16.56 3.85 13.25
N TRP A 74 -16.36 2.53 13.40
CA TRP A 74 -16.92 1.77 14.51
C TRP A 74 -16.32 2.24 15.84
N LYS A 75 -17.21 2.41 16.81
CA LYS A 75 -16.88 2.89 18.15
C LYS A 75 -16.80 1.72 19.13
N LYS A 76 -15.87 1.81 20.07
CA LYS A 76 -15.84 0.92 21.24
C LYS A 76 -17.14 0.99 22.05
N ASN A 77 -17.38 -0.04 22.86
CA ASN A 77 -18.57 -0.22 23.71
C ASN A 77 -19.90 -0.14 22.96
N VAL A 78 -19.88 -0.27 21.64
CA VAL A 78 -21.05 -0.37 20.79
C VAL A 78 -20.96 -1.73 20.08
N ASP A 79 -22.03 -2.50 20.17
CA ASP A 79 -22.15 -3.75 19.43
C ASP A 79 -22.77 -3.48 18.07
N TYR A 80 -22.06 -3.85 17.01
CA TYR A 80 -22.51 -3.73 15.62
C TYR A 80 -22.98 -5.08 15.05
N GLY A 81 -23.19 -6.09 15.91
CA GLY A 81 -23.60 -7.43 15.51
C GLY A 81 -22.43 -8.30 15.01
N PHE A 82 -21.18 -7.92 15.31
CA PHE A 82 -19.99 -8.65 14.91
C PHE A 82 -18.94 -8.66 16.02
N GLY A 83 -18.65 -9.84 16.57
CA GLY A 83 -17.62 -10.02 17.60
C GLY A 83 -17.94 -9.34 18.95
N GLY A 84 -19.19 -8.90 19.16
CA GLY A 84 -19.64 -8.18 20.34
C GLY A 84 -19.09 -6.74 20.45
N ALA A 85 -19.48 -6.05 21.52
CA ALA A 85 -18.99 -4.71 21.80
C ALA A 85 -17.48 -4.70 22.06
N ALA A 86 -16.73 -3.99 21.21
CA ALA A 86 -15.28 -3.86 21.34
C ALA A 86 -14.90 -3.03 22.59
N GLY A 87 -13.97 -3.52 23.41
CA GLY A 87 -13.54 -2.79 24.63
C GLY A 87 -12.68 -1.55 24.37
N ASN A 88 -12.10 -1.41 23.18
CA ASN A 88 -11.21 -0.30 22.82
C ASN A 88 -11.33 0.08 21.34
N ALA A 89 -10.73 1.21 20.95
CA ALA A 89 -10.89 1.77 19.61
C ALA A 89 -10.18 0.92 18.55
N THR A 90 -9.03 0.33 18.89
CA THR A 90 -8.29 -0.55 17.98
C THR A 90 -9.11 -1.79 17.63
N GLN A 91 -9.74 -2.42 18.62
CA GLN A 91 -10.60 -3.58 18.42
C GLN A 91 -11.87 -3.22 17.64
N ALA A 92 -12.46 -2.04 17.86
CA ALA A 92 -13.62 -1.60 17.10
C ALA A 92 -13.28 -1.44 15.60
N ALA A 93 -12.13 -0.83 15.30
CA ALA A 93 -11.64 -0.72 13.92
C ALA A 93 -11.31 -2.09 13.29
N ALA A 94 -10.68 -3.00 14.05
CA ALA A 94 -10.39 -4.36 13.60
C ALA A 94 -11.68 -5.15 13.29
N ASN A 95 -12.69 -5.04 14.16
CA ASN A 95 -13.99 -5.66 13.96
C ASN A 95 -14.67 -5.14 12.70
N GLN A 96 -14.66 -3.82 12.47
CA GLN A 96 -15.20 -3.23 11.24
C GLN A 96 -14.46 -3.70 9.99
N ALA A 97 -13.12 -3.78 10.04
CA ALA A 97 -12.34 -4.25 8.91
C ALA A 97 -12.72 -5.68 8.52
N ILE A 98 -12.87 -6.59 9.50
CA ILE A 98 -13.31 -7.96 9.21
C ILE A 98 -14.76 -7.99 8.71
N ASP A 99 -15.67 -7.21 9.29
CA ASP A 99 -17.04 -7.10 8.80
C ASP A 99 -17.11 -6.68 7.32
N ILE A 100 -16.34 -5.66 6.93
CA ILE A 100 -16.21 -5.22 5.54
C ILE A 100 -15.70 -6.38 4.66
N LEU A 101 -14.63 -7.08 5.09
CA LEU A 101 -14.11 -8.23 4.35
C LEU A 101 -15.16 -9.33 4.18
N ARG A 102 -15.92 -9.65 5.22
CA ARG A 102 -17.00 -10.66 5.14
C ARG A 102 -18.04 -10.27 4.10
N ARG A 103 -18.51 -9.03 4.14
CA ARG A 103 -19.58 -8.53 3.25
C ARG A 103 -19.13 -8.33 1.81
N ARG A 104 -17.88 -7.88 1.59
CA ARG A 104 -17.38 -7.52 0.25
C ARG A 104 -16.60 -8.63 -0.44
N ALA A 105 -16.08 -9.61 0.30
CA ALA A 105 -15.39 -10.77 -0.25
C ALA A 105 -16.20 -12.08 -0.16
N ASP A 106 -17.43 -12.05 0.35
CA ASP A 106 -18.27 -13.22 0.59
C ASP A 106 -17.60 -14.26 1.53
N ARG A 107 -16.85 -13.78 2.53
CA ARG A 107 -15.98 -14.60 3.39
C ARG A 107 -16.51 -14.71 4.82
N THR A 108 -17.62 -15.41 5.02
CA THR A 108 -18.23 -15.56 6.36
C THR A 108 -17.38 -16.36 7.36
N ASP A 109 -16.29 -16.97 6.92
CA ASP A 109 -15.36 -17.72 7.76
C ASP A 109 -14.37 -16.82 8.54
N LEU A 110 -14.10 -15.60 8.07
CA LEU A 110 -13.16 -14.69 8.72
C LEU A 110 -13.60 -14.35 10.14
N GLN A 111 -12.79 -14.67 11.14
CA GLN A 111 -13.11 -14.40 12.56
C GLN A 111 -12.61 -13.03 13.00
N PRO A 112 -13.16 -12.46 14.10
CA PRO A 112 -12.59 -11.26 14.72
C PRO A 112 -11.11 -11.44 15.06
N ILE A 113 -10.32 -10.41 14.84
CA ILE A 113 -8.88 -10.41 15.14
C ILE A 113 -8.59 -9.43 16.26
N THR A 114 -7.83 -9.86 17.26
CA THR A 114 -7.41 -9.03 18.39
C THR A 114 -6.03 -8.43 18.16
N GLY A 115 -5.78 -7.25 18.74
CA GLY A 115 -4.46 -6.60 18.70
C GLY A 115 -4.01 -6.17 17.30
N TRP A 116 -4.95 -5.92 16.38
CA TRP A 116 -4.65 -5.54 15.00
C TRP A 116 -5.03 -4.10 14.71
N ILE A 117 -4.10 -3.34 14.12
CA ILE A 117 -4.34 -1.99 13.60
C ILE A 117 -4.57 -2.10 12.08
N PRO A 118 -5.82 -2.19 11.60
CA PRO A 118 -6.09 -2.37 10.17
C PRO A 118 -5.62 -1.18 9.32
N HIS A 119 -5.58 0.03 9.88
CA HIS A 119 -5.23 1.26 9.18
C HIS A 119 -3.89 1.24 8.42
N VAL A 120 -2.93 0.40 8.82
CA VAL A 120 -1.60 0.37 8.19
C VAL A 120 -1.65 -0.11 6.74
N LEU A 121 -2.51 -1.11 6.46
CA LEU A 121 -2.58 -1.81 5.17
C LEU A 121 -3.99 -1.95 4.60
N TYR A 122 -5.00 -1.59 5.37
CA TYR A 122 -6.41 -1.91 5.09
C TYR A 122 -7.33 -0.68 5.18
N SER A 123 -6.81 0.54 5.32
CA SER A 123 -7.66 1.76 5.30
C SER A 123 -8.52 1.86 4.04
N HIS A 124 -7.99 1.40 2.90
CA HIS A 124 -8.72 1.35 1.63
C HIS A 124 -10.05 0.58 1.72
N LEU A 125 -10.18 -0.40 2.62
CA LEU A 125 -11.41 -1.16 2.81
C LEU A 125 -12.63 -0.27 3.06
N VAL A 126 -12.45 0.86 3.75
CA VAL A 126 -13.53 1.82 4.00
C VAL A 126 -14.01 2.45 2.70
N LEU A 127 -13.08 2.82 1.81
CA LEU A 127 -13.41 3.35 0.48
C LEU A 127 -14.04 2.28 -0.41
N ASN A 128 -13.51 1.05 -0.41
CA ASN A 128 -14.11 -0.03 -1.18
C ASN A 128 -15.53 -0.34 -0.69
N ASP A 129 -15.78 -0.30 0.63
CA ASP A 129 -17.11 -0.50 1.19
C ASP A 129 -18.08 0.61 0.80
N TYR A 130 -17.64 1.87 0.86
CA TYR A 130 -18.39 3.04 0.41
C TYR A 130 -18.75 2.94 -1.09
N LEU A 131 -17.78 2.59 -1.94
CA LEU A 131 -17.97 2.38 -3.38
C LEU A 131 -18.66 1.05 -3.73
N GLN A 132 -19.00 0.24 -2.73
CA GLN A 132 -19.61 -1.08 -2.89
C GLN A 132 -18.81 -2.06 -3.77
N GLN A 133 -17.48 -1.94 -3.76
CA GLN A 133 -16.59 -2.76 -4.58
C GLN A 133 -16.42 -4.17 -4.01
N ARG A 134 -16.31 -5.16 -4.90
CA ARG A 134 -16.04 -6.55 -4.52
C ARG A 134 -14.56 -6.74 -4.23
N LEU A 135 -14.24 -7.41 -3.13
CA LEU A 135 -12.88 -7.67 -2.69
C LEU A 135 -12.37 -9.06 -3.10
N PRO A 136 -11.05 -9.24 -3.32
CA PRO A 136 -10.02 -8.19 -3.32
C PRO A 136 -10.11 -7.31 -4.58
N GLU A 137 -9.86 -6.02 -4.39
CA GLU A 137 -9.90 -5.03 -5.47
C GLU A 137 -8.50 -4.86 -6.12
N PRO A 138 -8.35 -5.19 -7.41
CA PRO A 138 -7.06 -5.14 -8.12
C PRO A 138 -6.36 -3.79 -8.09
N THR A 139 -7.11 -2.69 -8.08
CA THR A 139 -6.56 -1.33 -8.10
C THR A 139 -5.87 -0.93 -6.81
N MET A 140 -6.02 -1.71 -5.72
CA MET A 140 -5.40 -1.46 -4.41
C MET A 140 -3.95 -1.96 -4.32
N ALA A 141 -3.51 -2.72 -5.32
CA ALA A 141 -2.15 -3.23 -5.42
C ALA A 141 -1.43 -2.62 -6.63
N CYS A 142 -0.17 -2.21 -6.44
CA CYS A 142 0.67 -1.75 -7.53
C CYS A 142 0.82 -2.87 -8.58
N PRO A 143 0.76 -2.58 -9.89
CA PRO A 143 0.97 -3.59 -10.94
C PRO A 143 2.34 -4.29 -10.89
N GLU A 144 3.35 -3.67 -10.27
CA GLU A 144 4.68 -4.28 -10.06
C GLU A 144 4.83 -4.98 -8.69
N ASP A 145 3.84 -4.87 -7.79
CA ASP A 145 3.80 -5.62 -6.53
C ASP A 145 3.32 -7.06 -6.76
N ARG A 146 4.19 -7.85 -7.40
CA ARG A 146 3.87 -9.22 -7.85
C ARG A 146 3.33 -10.10 -6.72
N ILE A 147 3.85 -9.91 -5.52
CA ILE A 147 3.55 -10.76 -4.37
C ILE A 147 2.13 -10.51 -3.87
N ARG A 148 1.74 -9.25 -3.61
CA ARG A 148 0.34 -8.94 -3.27
C ARG A 148 -0.62 -9.30 -4.39
N ARG A 149 -0.24 -9.06 -5.65
CA ARG A 149 -1.05 -9.45 -6.82
C ARG A 149 -1.30 -10.96 -6.85
N LYS A 150 -0.29 -11.75 -6.53
CA LYS A 150 -0.39 -13.20 -6.43
C LYS A 150 -1.32 -13.63 -5.29
N TRP A 151 -1.25 -12.98 -4.13
CA TRP A 151 -2.18 -13.23 -3.04
C TRP A 151 -3.62 -12.95 -3.45
N GLN A 152 -3.87 -11.81 -4.11
CA GLN A 152 -5.19 -11.42 -4.63
C GLN A 152 -5.72 -12.45 -5.65
N THR A 153 -4.88 -12.91 -6.58
CA THR A 153 -5.29 -13.94 -7.55
C THR A 153 -5.47 -15.30 -6.89
N GLY A 154 -4.61 -15.65 -5.93
CA GLY A 154 -4.65 -16.92 -5.22
C GLY A 154 -5.95 -17.07 -4.43
N ILE A 155 -6.36 -16.03 -3.69
CA ILE A 155 -7.63 -16.08 -2.97
C ILE A 155 -8.83 -16.11 -3.92
N ARG A 156 -8.80 -15.36 -5.03
CA ARG A 156 -9.88 -15.40 -6.03
C ARG A 156 -10.03 -16.80 -6.62
N THR A 157 -8.93 -17.46 -6.94
CA THR A 157 -8.94 -18.85 -7.44
C THR A 157 -9.49 -19.81 -6.38
N ALA A 158 -9.03 -19.71 -5.13
CA ALA A 158 -9.54 -20.55 -4.04
C ALA A 158 -11.06 -20.41 -3.89
N LEU A 159 -11.58 -19.17 -3.88
CA LEU A 159 -13.01 -18.90 -3.72
C LEU A 159 -13.84 -19.37 -4.90
N ASN A 160 -13.35 -19.24 -6.13
CA ASN A 160 -14.00 -19.79 -7.30
C ASN A 160 -14.10 -21.32 -7.26
N ASN A 161 -13.18 -21.98 -6.54
CA ASN A 161 -13.18 -23.41 -6.30
C ASN A 161 -13.96 -23.82 -5.03
N GLY A 162 -14.66 -22.89 -4.38
CA GLY A 162 -15.43 -23.16 -3.16
C GLY A 162 -14.56 -23.38 -1.90
N ASN A 163 -13.32 -22.89 -1.89
CA ASN A 163 -12.39 -23.00 -0.76
C ASN A 163 -11.90 -21.61 -0.32
N THR A 164 -11.31 -21.53 0.88
CA THR A 164 -10.71 -20.33 1.47
C THR A 164 -9.18 -20.41 1.57
N ASP A 165 -8.60 -21.54 1.15
CA ASP A 165 -7.17 -21.81 1.15
C ASP A 165 -6.42 -21.13 0.00
N TRP A 166 -6.10 -19.85 0.19
CA TRP A 166 -5.24 -19.08 -0.71
C TRP A 166 -3.75 -19.40 -0.53
N TYR A 167 -3.36 -19.99 0.61
CA TYR A 167 -1.97 -20.21 1.00
C TYR A 167 -1.23 -21.13 0.01
N ASN A 168 -1.94 -22.12 -0.53
CA ASN A 168 -1.42 -23.04 -1.55
C ASN A 168 -1.19 -22.39 -2.94
N TYR A 169 -1.57 -21.12 -3.13
CA TYR A 169 -1.43 -20.41 -4.40
C TYR A 169 -0.34 -19.32 -4.37
N THR A 170 0.49 -19.28 -3.33
CA THR A 170 1.49 -18.21 -3.15
C THR A 170 2.93 -18.62 -3.48
N ASP A 171 3.17 -19.85 -3.90
CA ASP A 171 4.50 -20.47 -4.11
C ASP A 171 5.53 -20.10 -3.02
N GLY A 172 5.12 -20.14 -1.74
CA GLY A 172 5.99 -19.82 -0.60
C GLY A 172 6.26 -18.33 -0.34
N GLU A 173 5.73 -17.42 -1.17
CA GLU A 173 5.86 -15.97 -1.00
C GLU A 173 4.71 -15.38 -0.15
N ASN A 174 4.31 -16.06 0.93
CA ASN A 174 3.25 -15.58 1.83
C ASN A 174 3.84 -14.89 3.07
N PRO A 175 3.09 -13.97 3.69
CA PRO A 175 3.49 -13.25 4.90
C PRO A 175 3.14 -14.01 6.19
N GLY A 176 2.59 -15.22 6.09
CA GLY A 176 2.12 -16.03 7.22
C GLY A 176 1.31 -17.23 6.74
N ASP A 177 0.78 -18.01 7.68
CA ASP A 177 0.00 -19.23 7.44
C ASP A 177 -1.45 -18.97 6.98
N ASN A 178 -2.25 -20.03 6.87
CA ASN A 178 -3.69 -19.91 6.59
C ASN A 178 -4.55 -19.71 7.87
N SER A 179 -3.96 -19.18 8.95
CA SER A 179 -4.73 -18.83 10.17
C SER A 179 -5.70 -17.69 9.92
N ASN A 180 -6.59 -17.41 10.89
CA ASN A 180 -7.47 -16.25 10.86
C ASN A 180 -6.71 -14.93 10.59
N ASN A 181 -5.49 -14.80 11.13
CA ASN A 181 -4.62 -13.65 10.90
C ASN A 181 -3.98 -13.64 9.51
N GLY A 182 -3.79 -14.82 8.93
CA GLY A 182 -3.23 -15.00 7.60
C GLY A 182 -4.23 -14.68 6.48
N GLN A 183 -5.48 -15.09 6.66
CA GLN A 183 -6.53 -15.00 5.64
C GLN A 183 -6.87 -13.57 5.19
N ARG A 184 -6.46 -12.53 5.93
CA ARG A 184 -6.63 -11.12 5.53
C ARG A 184 -5.61 -10.63 4.50
N TRP A 185 -4.42 -11.22 4.43
CA TRP A 185 -3.32 -10.70 3.61
C TRP A 185 -3.63 -10.52 2.12
N PRO A 186 -4.42 -11.38 1.47
CA PRO A 186 -4.88 -11.16 0.10
C PRO A 186 -5.66 -9.85 -0.13
N TYR A 187 -6.18 -9.25 0.94
CA TYR A 187 -6.93 -8.00 0.90
C TYR A 187 -6.09 -6.79 1.35
N SER A 188 -4.78 -6.95 1.54
CA SER A 188 -3.90 -5.83 1.87
C SER A 188 -3.63 -4.95 0.64
N ALA A 189 -3.44 -3.65 0.86
CA ALA A 189 -3.06 -2.71 -0.18
C ALA A 189 -1.55 -2.48 -0.25
N THR A 190 -1.07 -2.12 -1.44
CA THR A 190 0.29 -1.60 -1.65
C THR A 190 0.42 -0.15 -1.17
N TYR A 191 -0.65 0.62 -1.33
CA TYR A 191 -0.74 2.01 -0.93
C TYR A 191 -1.15 2.11 0.53
N SER A 192 -0.38 2.85 1.32
CA SER A 192 -0.64 3.06 2.74
C SER A 192 -1.02 4.52 2.98
N PHE A 193 -2.07 4.72 3.77
CA PHE A 193 -2.50 6.06 4.18
C PHE A 193 -1.55 6.59 5.25
N VAL A 194 -1.26 7.89 5.22
CA VAL A 194 -0.43 8.50 6.26
C VAL A 194 -1.12 8.39 7.62
N PRO A 195 -0.44 7.99 8.70
CA PRO A 195 -1.02 7.88 10.03
C PRO A 195 -1.77 9.11 10.52
N SER A 196 -1.29 10.31 10.19
CA SER A 196 -1.97 11.58 10.54
C SER A 196 -3.39 11.74 9.96
N SER A 197 -3.76 10.95 8.93
CA SER A 197 -5.11 10.94 8.34
C SER A 197 -6.13 10.14 9.16
N TRP A 198 -5.69 9.34 10.13
CA TRP A 198 -6.58 8.52 10.97
C TRP A 198 -6.16 8.45 12.44
N SER A 199 -5.07 9.09 12.84
CA SER A 199 -4.61 9.18 14.24
C SER A 199 -4.36 10.64 14.61
N PRO A 200 -4.54 11.03 15.88
CA PRO A 200 -4.12 12.35 16.37
C PRO A 200 -2.65 12.64 16.04
N ASP A 201 -2.31 13.91 15.78
CA ASP A 201 -0.97 14.28 15.31
C ASP A 201 0.13 14.04 16.36
N ARG A 202 -0.21 14.13 17.65
CA ARG A 202 0.71 13.97 18.77
C ARG A 202 0.00 13.43 19.99
N PHE A 203 0.77 12.86 20.89
CA PHE A 203 0.33 12.55 22.24
C PHE A 203 0.05 13.87 22.98
N VAL A 204 -1.15 14.02 23.55
CA VAL A 204 -1.52 15.20 24.32
C VAL A 204 -2.09 14.78 25.67
N SER A 205 -1.67 15.44 26.75
CA SER A 205 -2.35 15.37 28.04
C SER A 205 -2.99 16.73 28.32
N VAL A 206 -4.33 16.76 28.45
CA VAL A 206 -5.09 17.98 28.79
C VAL A 206 -5.94 17.68 30.01
N GLY A 207 -5.74 18.43 31.10
CA GLY A 207 -6.58 18.29 32.31
C GLY A 207 -6.57 16.89 32.93
N GLY A 208 -5.44 16.15 32.84
CA GLY A 208 -5.33 14.77 33.32
C GLY A 208 -5.85 13.70 32.36
N VAL A 209 -6.41 14.09 31.21
CA VAL A 209 -6.88 13.19 30.16
C VAL A 209 -5.80 13.03 29.10
N THR A 210 -5.30 11.80 28.95
CA THR A 210 -4.32 11.44 27.93
C THR A 210 -5.03 11.07 26.63
N ILE A 211 -4.70 11.74 25.52
CA ILE A 211 -5.12 11.35 24.18
C ILE A 211 -3.91 10.67 23.51
N PRO A 212 -3.93 9.33 23.39
CA PRO A 212 -2.85 8.62 22.75
C PRO A 212 -2.88 8.85 21.24
N THR A 213 -1.73 8.61 20.61
CA THR A 213 -1.58 8.61 19.16
C THR A 213 -0.84 7.34 18.76
N VAL A 214 -1.05 6.89 17.53
CA VAL A 214 -0.27 5.79 16.98
C VAL A 214 1.20 6.19 16.84
N TYR A 215 2.09 5.30 17.23
CA TYR A 215 3.50 5.42 16.93
C TYR A 215 4.07 4.08 16.47
N GLN A 216 5.14 4.15 15.71
CA GLN A 216 5.91 2.99 15.31
C GLN A 216 7.03 2.75 16.32
N ALA A 217 7.17 1.51 16.74
CA ALA A 217 8.19 1.11 17.70
C ALA A 217 9.50 0.74 16.98
N GLN A 218 10.26 -0.18 17.58
CA GLN A 218 11.60 -0.55 17.14
C GLN A 218 11.66 -1.05 15.68
N TYR A 219 10.62 -1.73 15.18
CA TYR A 219 10.61 -2.35 13.86
C TYR A 219 9.56 -1.75 12.94
N HIS A 220 9.80 -1.84 11.63
CA HIS A 220 8.95 -1.19 10.63
C HIS A 220 7.50 -1.71 10.60
N TYR A 221 7.29 -2.97 10.97
CA TYR A 221 5.98 -3.62 11.05
C TYR A 221 5.32 -3.54 12.43
N LEU A 222 5.99 -2.98 13.45
CA LEU A 222 5.45 -2.88 14.80
C LEU A 222 4.83 -1.51 15.07
N TRP A 223 3.52 -1.51 15.24
CA TRP A 223 2.70 -0.33 15.48
C TRP A 223 1.94 -0.47 16.79
N PHE A 224 1.90 0.60 17.57
CA PHE A 224 1.25 0.60 18.87
C PHE A 224 0.41 1.87 19.06
N VAL A 225 -0.68 1.69 19.81
CA VAL A 225 -1.44 2.79 20.41
C VAL A 225 -1.23 2.69 21.92
N PRO A 226 -0.28 3.46 22.49
CA PRO A 226 0.14 3.32 23.88
C PRO A 226 -1.01 3.76 24.78
N GLY A 227 -1.45 2.84 25.64
CA GLY A 227 -2.63 3.07 26.48
C GLY A 227 -3.87 3.30 25.63
N ASP A 228 -4.26 2.30 24.82
CA ASP A 228 -5.56 2.30 24.15
C ASP A 228 -6.67 2.35 25.21
N THR A 229 -7.08 3.57 25.54
CA THR A 229 -7.79 3.94 26.75
C THR A 229 -9.19 4.46 26.41
N ALA A 230 -9.83 5.10 27.38
CA ALA A 230 -11.16 5.68 27.19
C ALA A 230 -11.21 6.76 26.08
N THR A 231 -10.06 7.30 25.69
CA THR A 231 -9.89 8.55 24.94
C THR A 231 -9.21 8.35 23.60
N THR A 232 -8.83 7.12 23.26
CA THR A 232 -8.30 6.78 21.94
C THR A 232 -9.33 7.11 20.87
N VAL A 233 -8.89 7.86 19.87
CA VAL A 233 -9.67 8.13 18.66
C VAL A 233 -8.82 7.71 17.47
N LEU A 234 -9.30 6.74 16.71
CA LEU A 234 -8.76 6.36 15.42
C LEU A 234 -9.83 6.72 14.37
N GLY A 235 -9.57 7.75 13.58
CA GLY A 235 -10.51 8.36 12.63
C GLY A 235 -10.92 9.80 13.01
N ASN A 236 -11.99 10.29 12.38
CA ASN A 236 -12.54 11.66 12.55
C ASN A 236 -11.59 12.82 12.18
N ARG A 237 -10.50 12.54 11.46
CA ARG A 237 -9.66 13.57 10.86
C ARG A 237 -10.38 14.19 9.66
N LYS A 238 -10.15 15.46 9.41
CA LYS A 238 -10.81 16.17 8.31
C LYS A 238 -9.84 16.61 7.22
N PHE A 239 -10.34 16.73 6.00
CA PHE A 239 -9.61 17.36 4.90
C PHE A 239 -9.30 18.82 5.22
N SER A 240 -10.22 19.53 5.88
CA SER A 240 -10.00 20.90 6.36
C SER A 240 -8.90 21.04 7.41
N ASP A 241 -8.46 19.93 8.04
CA ASP A 241 -7.32 19.97 8.98
C ASP A 241 -5.97 20.08 8.24
N VAL A 242 -5.96 19.92 6.92
CA VAL A 242 -4.77 19.97 6.07
C VAL A 242 -4.48 21.40 5.63
N ASN A 243 -3.44 22.00 6.20
CA ASN A 243 -3.06 23.38 5.88
C ASN A 243 -2.38 23.51 4.52
N PHE A 244 -1.67 22.47 4.07
CA PHE A 244 -0.87 22.50 2.84
C PHE A 244 -1.16 21.31 1.93
N PRO A 245 -2.36 21.24 1.28
CA PRO A 245 -2.79 20.04 0.55
C PRO A 245 -1.82 19.60 -0.57
N SER A 246 -1.22 20.55 -1.29
CA SER A 246 -0.24 20.29 -2.36
C SER A 246 1.17 19.96 -1.86
N GLN A 247 1.38 19.93 -0.55
CA GLN A 247 2.66 19.62 0.10
C GLN A 247 2.53 18.52 1.15
N LYS A 248 1.31 18.05 1.41
CA LYS A 248 0.98 16.99 2.36
C LYS A 248 0.65 15.70 1.62
N VAL A 249 1.42 14.65 1.89
CA VAL A 249 1.19 13.30 1.40
C VAL A 249 -0.04 12.74 2.10
N MET A 250 -0.94 12.14 1.32
CA MET A 250 -2.12 11.43 1.78
C MET A 250 -1.89 9.92 1.77
N THR A 251 -1.39 9.38 0.66
CA THR A 251 -1.00 7.98 0.54
C THR A 251 0.37 7.83 -0.08
N TYR A 252 1.09 6.81 0.32
CA TYR A 252 2.41 6.49 -0.21
C TYR A 252 2.52 5.00 -0.53
N GLU A 253 3.33 4.69 -1.54
CA GLU A 253 3.73 3.32 -1.85
C GLU A 253 4.73 2.83 -0.79
N MET A 254 4.50 1.64 -0.20
CA MET A 254 5.40 1.13 0.85
C MET A 254 6.80 0.78 0.36
N ASN A 255 6.93 0.50 -0.93
CA ASN A 255 8.19 0.16 -1.58
C ASN A 255 8.28 0.93 -2.89
N ASP A 256 9.49 1.23 -3.33
CA ASP A 256 9.79 1.80 -4.64
C ASP A 256 9.81 0.68 -5.68
N TYR A 257 8.66 0.33 -6.26
CA TYR A 257 8.56 -0.72 -7.28
C TYR A 257 9.01 -0.26 -8.67
N HIS A 258 8.91 1.04 -8.94
CA HIS A 258 9.01 1.57 -10.29
C HIS A 258 10.37 2.16 -10.65
N SER A 259 11.27 2.50 -9.73
CA SER A 259 12.53 3.16 -10.09
C SER A 259 13.62 2.19 -10.58
N ARG A 260 13.74 1.00 -9.98
CA ARG A 260 14.84 0.04 -10.23
C ARG A 260 14.39 -1.29 -10.83
N LYS A 261 15.06 -1.77 -11.89
CA LYS A 261 14.62 -2.90 -12.71
C LYS A 261 14.44 -4.22 -11.93
N ASN A 262 15.34 -4.50 -10.99
CA ASN A 262 15.43 -5.81 -10.32
C ASN A 262 15.41 -5.73 -8.79
N ARG A 263 15.16 -4.55 -8.22
CA ARG A 263 15.29 -4.36 -6.78
C ARG A 263 14.46 -3.18 -6.28
N SER A 264 13.31 -3.47 -5.71
CA SER A 264 12.56 -2.46 -4.97
C SER A 264 13.32 -2.06 -3.70
N LEU A 265 13.15 -0.81 -3.28
CA LEU A 265 13.62 -0.37 -1.97
C LEU A 265 12.43 -0.07 -1.07
N TYR A 266 12.59 -0.29 0.22
CA TYR A 266 11.63 0.22 1.20
C TYR A 266 11.55 1.75 1.13
N HIS A 267 10.35 2.30 1.21
CA HIS A 267 10.10 3.74 1.00
C HIS A 267 10.91 4.66 1.91
N ALA A 268 11.26 4.22 3.12
CA ALA A 268 11.98 5.03 4.10
C ALA A 268 13.48 5.20 3.79
N TYR A 269 14.02 4.45 2.82
CA TYR A 269 15.37 4.72 2.35
C TYR A 269 15.44 6.06 1.62
N THR A 270 16.47 6.84 1.92
CA THR A 270 16.63 8.22 1.41
C THR A 270 16.63 8.32 -0.13
N ASN A 271 17.12 7.29 -0.82
CA ASN A 271 17.17 7.21 -2.27
C ASN A 271 16.02 6.39 -2.89
N ALA A 272 14.98 6.06 -2.13
CA ALA A 272 13.76 5.48 -2.67
C ALA A 272 12.95 6.56 -3.42
N LYS A 273 12.30 6.16 -4.52
CA LYS A 273 11.42 7.01 -5.33
C LYS A 273 10.02 6.42 -5.35
N ALA A 274 9.32 6.53 -4.22
CA ALA A 274 7.95 6.04 -4.12
C ALA A 274 6.97 6.98 -4.85
N GLU A 275 5.88 6.41 -5.38
CA GLU A 275 4.73 7.18 -5.84
C GLU A 275 3.93 7.69 -4.64
N LEU A 276 3.69 8.99 -4.60
CA LEU A 276 3.04 9.70 -3.51
C LEU A 276 1.80 10.42 -4.04
N LEU A 277 0.66 10.12 -3.43
CA LEU A 277 -0.58 10.87 -3.62
C LEU A 277 -0.67 11.95 -2.54
N PHE A 278 -0.95 13.18 -2.95
CA PHE A 278 -1.11 14.34 -2.08
C PHE A 278 -2.58 14.64 -1.81
N PHE A 279 -2.86 15.42 -0.76
CA PHE A 279 -4.22 15.80 -0.39
C PHE A 279 -4.92 16.69 -1.43
N ASP A 280 -4.17 17.36 -2.31
CA ASP A 280 -4.72 18.06 -3.48
C ASP A 280 -5.12 17.13 -4.64
N GLY A 281 -4.91 15.82 -4.50
CA GLY A 281 -5.19 14.81 -5.52
C GLY A 281 -4.06 14.61 -6.54
N SER A 282 -2.96 15.35 -6.44
CA SER A 282 -1.80 15.16 -7.32
C SER A 282 -1.01 13.91 -6.95
N VAL A 283 -0.57 13.15 -7.96
CA VAL A 283 0.35 12.02 -7.80
C VAL A 283 1.72 12.44 -8.30
N ARG A 284 2.74 12.29 -7.47
CA ARG A 284 4.12 12.69 -7.77
C ARG A 284 5.13 11.64 -7.33
N ILE A 285 6.22 11.54 -8.08
CA ILE A 285 7.36 10.67 -7.75
C ILE A 285 8.48 11.57 -7.25
N LEU A 286 8.78 11.46 -5.96
CA LEU A 286 9.80 12.26 -5.28
C LEU A 286 10.80 11.33 -4.58
N GLU A 287 12.05 11.79 -4.41
CA GLU A 287 13.00 11.05 -3.57
C GLU A 287 12.65 11.26 -2.10
N THR A 288 12.70 10.20 -1.31
CA THR A 288 12.39 10.26 0.13
C THR A 288 13.24 11.29 0.87
N LYS A 289 14.51 11.48 0.48
CA LYS A 289 15.40 12.49 1.08
C LYS A 289 14.93 13.93 0.90
N ASP A 290 14.10 14.20 -0.11
CA ASP A 290 13.61 15.55 -0.43
C ASP A 290 12.42 15.92 0.49
N GLY A 291 11.88 14.96 1.24
CA GLY A 291 10.82 15.16 2.21
C GLY A 291 11.34 15.53 3.59
N ASN A 292 10.52 16.24 4.36
CA ASN A 292 10.81 16.53 5.75
C ASN A 292 10.87 15.23 6.57
N ARG A 293 11.84 15.18 7.48
CA ARG A 293 12.02 14.04 8.38
C ARG A 293 10.86 13.99 9.37
N GLY A 294 10.34 12.80 9.62
CA GLY A 294 9.28 12.60 10.60
C GLY A 294 9.78 12.75 12.02
N PHE A 295 8.89 13.07 12.94
CA PHE A 295 9.13 13.16 14.38
C PHE A 295 8.35 12.06 15.11
N ASN A 296 8.68 11.81 16.38
CA ASN A 296 8.00 10.79 17.15
C ASN A 296 6.74 11.39 17.80
N PRO A 297 5.54 10.92 17.45
CA PRO A 297 4.29 11.46 18.01
C PRO A 297 4.18 11.31 19.54
N ALA A 298 4.87 10.31 20.12
CA ALA A 298 4.92 10.09 21.56
C ALA A 298 5.85 11.07 22.30
N THR A 299 6.83 11.66 21.59
CA THR A 299 7.77 12.63 22.13
C THR A 299 7.84 13.89 21.23
N PRO A 300 6.74 14.65 21.13
CA PRO A 300 6.61 15.73 20.13
C PRO A 300 7.64 16.86 20.29
N ALA A 301 8.19 17.04 21.49
CA ALA A 301 9.23 18.03 21.77
C ALA A 301 10.64 17.61 21.30
N SER A 302 10.84 16.35 20.87
CA SER A 302 12.14 15.88 20.41
C SER A 302 12.61 16.64 19.15
N PRO A 303 13.84 17.17 19.14
CA PRO A 303 14.43 17.75 17.93
C PRO A 303 14.92 16.68 16.95
N ASN A 304 15.11 15.44 17.42
CA ASN A 304 15.60 14.34 16.62
C ASN A 304 14.46 13.70 15.81
N PRO A 305 14.71 13.30 14.56
CA PRO A 305 13.71 12.62 13.75
C PRO A 305 13.44 11.20 14.29
N THR A 306 12.26 10.65 13.99
CA THR A 306 11.95 9.24 14.31
C THR A 306 12.83 8.33 13.50
N THR A 307 13.45 7.36 14.17
CA THR A 307 14.16 6.25 13.55
C THR A 307 13.60 4.92 14.01
N TYR A 308 13.70 3.92 13.13
CA TYR A 308 13.27 2.54 13.40
C TYR A 308 14.08 1.57 12.52
N LEU A 309 14.03 0.29 12.84
CA LEU A 309 14.70 -0.76 12.10
C LEU A 309 13.77 -1.28 10.99
N TYR A 310 14.25 -1.20 9.76
CA TYR A 310 13.71 -2.01 8.68
C TYR A 310 14.33 -3.40 8.76
N ALA A 311 13.51 -4.42 9.04
CA ALA A 311 13.92 -5.82 9.18
C ALA A 311 13.00 -6.68 8.31
N PRO A 312 13.24 -6.72 6.99
CA PRO A 312 12.30 -7.29 6.04
C PRO A 312 12.11 -8.78 6.23
N ASN A 313 10.87 -9.24 6.12
CA ASN A 313 10.61 -10.64 5.83
C ASN A 313 10.91 -10.91 4.36
N LEU A 314 12.04 -11.60 4.10
CA LEU A 314 12.53 -11.86 2.74
C LEU A 314 11.58 -12.69 1.87
N ALA A 315 10.53 -13.29 2.43
CA ALA A 315 9.49 -13.97 1.65
C ALA A 315 8.61 -13.01 0.84
N TRP A 316 8.44 -11.75 1.28
CA TRP A 316 7.53 -10.81 0.61
C TRP A 316 7.91 -9.33 0.66
N GLU A 317 8.88 -8.96 1.49
CA GLU A 317 9.42 -7.61 1.57
C GLU A 317 10.74 -7.48 0.81
N PRO A 318 11.03 -6.31 0.23
CA PRO A 318 12.33 -6.08 -0.37
C PRO A 318 13.48 -6.31 0.62
N PRO A 319 14.63 -6.87 0.20
CA PRO A 319 15.77 -7.00 1.09
C PRO A 319 16.30 -5.62 1.51
N CYS A 320 17.01 -5.57 2.64
CA CYS A 320 17.77 -4.40 3.06
C CYS A 320 18.64 -3.86 1.92
N ARG A 321 18.81 -2.54 1.82
CA ARG A 321 19.62 -1.87 0.79
C ARG A 321 21.07 -2.38 0.80
N ASN A 322 21.63 -2.61 1.98
CA ASN A 322 22.81 -3.46 2.10
C ASN A 322 22.36 -4.92 2.25
N SER A 323 22.55 -5.74 1.22
CA SER A 323 22.13 -7.15 1.23
C SER A 323 22.94 -8.02 2.17
N ALA A 324 24.05 -7.51 2.73
CA ALA A 324 24.85 -8.23 3.72
C ALA A 324 24.28 -8.15 5.15
N VAL A 325 23.27 -7.31 5.40
CA VAL A 325 22.66 -7.15 6.72
C VAL A 325 21.18 -7.54 6.69
N GLN A 326 20.71 -8.09 7.80
CA GLN A 326 19.32 -8.52 7.97
C GLN A 326 18.38 -7.38 8.40
N GLN A 327 18.94 -6.26 8.87
CA GLN A 327 18.19 -5.08 9.27
C GLN A 327 19.01 -3.79 9.11
N GLU A 328 18.35 -2.67 8.83
CA GLU A 328 18.97 -1.34 8.74
C GLU A 328 18.12 -0.28 9.45
N THR A 329 18.79 0.66 10.12
CA THR A 329 18.11 1.83 10.69
C THR A 329 17.69 2.78 9.58
N VAL A 330 16.41 3.12 9.56
CA VAL A 330 15.84 4.11 8.63
C VAL A 330 15.21 5.26 9.40
N THR A 331 15.09 6.41 8.74
CA THR A 331 14.37 7.57 9.27
C THR A 331 12.93 7.53 8.77
N GLY A 332 11.97 7.89 9.60
CA GLY A 332 10.58 8.05 9.15
C GLY A 332 10.43 9.30 8.29
N TYR A 333 9.62 9.21 7.24
CA TYR A 333 9.24 10.33 6.36
C TYR A 333 7.74 10.29 6.13
N TYR A 334 7.10 11.47 6.01
CA TYR A 334 5.67 11.74 5.72
C TYR A 334 4.59 11.01 6.55
N ARG A 335 4.93 9.95 7.28
CA ARG A 335 4.04 9.22 8.20
C ARG A 335 3.68 10.05 9.43
N TRP A 336 4.69 10.74 9.98
CA TRP A 336 4.60 11.58 11.17
C TRP A 336 5.40 12.86 10.97
N THR A 337 5.06 13.64 9.95
CA THR A 337 5.63 14.97 9.76
C THR A 337 5.22 15.87 10.92
N ARG A 338 6.12 16.74 11.37
CA ARG A 338 5.85 17.67 12.48
C ARG A 338 4.62 18.53 12.19
N ALA A 339 3.80 18.73 13.22
CA ALA A 339 2.44 19.28 13.15
C ALA A 339 1.40 18.40 12.40
N GLY A 340 1.75 17.17 12.02
CA GLY A 340 0.83 16.18 11.46
C GLY A 340 0.14 16.67 10.18
N LEU A 341 -1.20 16.70 10.14
CA LEU A 341 -1.94 17.22 8.96
C LEU A 341 -1.69 18.70 8.66
N LYS A 342 -1.32 19.48 9.68
CA LYS A 342 -0.98 20.90 9.53
C LYS A 342 0.47 21.14 9.10
N GLY A 343 1.26 20.06 9.03
CA GLY A 343 2.66 20.08 8.61
C GLY A 343 2.86 20.04 7.10
N ILE A 344 4.10 20.24 6.68
CA ILE A 344 4.56 20.18 5.29
C ILE A 344 5.44 18.95 5.11
N ASP A 345 5.12 18.08 4.15
CA ASP A 345 5.95 16.91 3.86
C ASP A 345 7.01 17.22 2.79
N PHE A 346 6.67 18.01 1.76
CA PHE A 346 7.56 18.35 0.65
C PHE A 346 7.44 19.82 0.23
N GLY A 347 8.53 20.38 -0.32
CA GLY A 347 8.50 21.72 -0.96
C GLY A 347 8.46 22.91 0.00
N GLY A 348 8.67 22.70 1.29
CA GLY A 348 8.75 23.74 2.31
C GLY A 348 9.44 23.24 3.59
N GLY A 349 9.82 24.17 4.47
CA GLY A 349 10.45 23.84 5.73
C GLY A 349 9.52 23.16 6.73
N GLU A 350 10.10 22.40 7.65
CA GLU A 350 9.36 21.77 8.75
C GLU A 350 8.71 22.83 9.66
N ILE A 351 7.40 22.70 9.91
CA ILE A 351 6.65 23.58 10.80
C ILE A 351 6.79 23.07 12.22
N ARG A 352 7.18 23.95 13.15
CA ARG A 352 7.43 23.61 14.57
C ARG A 352 6.25 23.90 15.47
#